data_AF-A0A849GTT9-F1
#
_entry.id   AF-A0A849GTT9-F1
#
_cell.length_a   1.000
_cell.length_b   1.000
_cell.length_c   1.000
_cell.angle_alpha   90.00
_cell.angle_beta   90.00
_cell.angle_gamma   90.00
#
_symmetry.space_group_name_H-M   'P 1'
#
loop_
_entity.id
_entity.type
_entity.pdbx_description
1 polymer ?
#
loop_
_entity_poly.entity_id
_entity_poly.type
_entity_poly.pdbx_seq_one_letter_code
_entity_poly.pdbx_strand_id
1 'polypeptide(L)'
;MNLGGIRAAFTENQAHTHPEHPDPRLRGRTYAIPFAQVWAAAVDMAGGGLRSWVTLLSDENLGILQADCRVPLLGSVDKIEIRMSLDENGQTRVDLSSISGTERGDFGRNSRRIRRFFRVLDKRTGAGPGKILDPTVPLIRTSLLAIFILAACGPGEEAATGTDVPETDSLELSRNFQGRSYERHIVFLTFQGDSTLLVPWSFSARTEPDGVDREVRGWLARSDEWDPFLYDRWEAPPSSAPWRILPHGPVRLIVGLEDALETILFEDGGRNLEVNLGELLVEWSGQRAQTFRIHEGTVVLADRTVEGHVLDMTRAWAAGDNPPG
;
A
#
# COMPACT_ATOMS: atom_id res chain seq x y z
N MET A 1 -20.51 -16.34 -29.47
CA MET A 1 -20.76 -17.09 -28.20
C MET A 1 -19.92 -18.36 -28.25
N ASN A 2 -18.94 -18.50 -27.34
CA ASN A 2 -17.97 -19.60 -27.38
C ASN A 2 -18.43 -20.76 -26.47
N LEU A 3 -18.52 -21.97 -27.02
CA LEU A 3 -19.04 -23.18 -26.36
C LEU A 3 -18.23 -23.61 -25.11
N GLY A 4 -16.97 -23.18 -25.00
CA GLY A 4 -16.11 -23.45 -23.84
C GLY A 4 -16.55 -22.75 -22.54
N GLY A 5 -17.08 -21.53 -22.63
CA GLY A 5 -17.50 -20.75 -21.45
C GLY A 5 -18.78 -21.27 -20.78
N ILE A 6 -19.59 -22.04 -21.51
CA ILE A 6 -20.81 -22.65 -20.98
C ILE A 6 -20.46 -23.89 -20.15
N ARG A 7 -19.50 -24.72 -20.59
CA ARG A 7 -19.07 -25.92 -19.84
C ARG A 7 -18.36 -25.59 -18.52
N ALA A 8 -17.48 -24.58 -18.50
CA ALA A 8 -16.82 -24.13 -17.28
C ALA A 8 -17.82 -23.69 -16.19
N ALA A 9 -18.89 -22.98 -16.58
CA ALA A 9 -19.92 -22.51 -15.66
C ALA A 9 -20.74 -23.64 -14.99
N PHE A 10 -20.70 -24.89 -15.50
CA PHE A 10 -21.39 -26.04 -14.90
C PHE A 10 -20.57 -26.75 -13.83
N THR A 11 -19.24 -26.57 -13.82
CA THR A 11 -18.33 -27.28 -12.89
C THR A 11 -17.60 -26.33 -11.94
N GLU A 12 -17.38 -25.07 -12.35
CA GLU A 12 -16.72 -24.08 -11.50
C GLU A 12 -17.72 -23.52 -10.48
N ASN A 13 -17.32 -23.58 -9.21
CA ASN A 13 -18.06 -23.01 -8.09
C ASN A 13 -17.28 -21.86 -7.45
N GLN A 14 -16.25 -21.34 -8.11
CA GLN A 14 -15.40 -20.25 -7.65
C GLN A 14 -14.97 -19.37 -8.81
N ALA A 15 -14.72 -18.10 -8.53
CA ALA A 15 -14.08 -17.16 -9.45
C ALA A 15 -13.11 -16.29 -8.67
N HIS A 16 -12.01 -15.89 -9.29
CA HIS A 16 -11.04 -14.95 -8.73
C HIS A 16 -10.54 -14.02 -9.82
N THR A 17 -10.04 -12.86 -9.42
CA THR A 17 -9.34 -11.99 -10.34
C THR A 17 -7.96 -12.54 -10.67
N HIS A 18 -7.58 -12.45 -11.94
CA HIS A 18 -6.23 -12.79 -12.38
C HIS A 18 -5.73 -11.75 -13.39
N PRO A 19 -4.46 -11.28 -13.32
CA PRO A 19 -3.93 -10.28 -14.24
C PRO A 19 -4.12 -10.64 -15.72
N GLU A 20 -3.90 -11.91 -16.06
CA GLU A 20 -4.01 -12.42 -17.44
C GLU A 20 -5.36 -13.09 -17.75
N HIS A 21 -6.41 -12.83 -16.96
CA HIS A 21 -7.69 -13.50 -17.16
C HIS A 21 -8.23 -13.26 -18.60
N PRO A 22 -8.68 -14.30 -19.33
CA PRO A 22 -9.17 -14.15 -20.71
C PRO A 22 -10.37 -13.20 -20.86
N ASP A 23 -11.24 -13.14 -19.85
CA ASP A 23 -12.24 -12.08 -19.69
C ASP A 23 -11.62 -10.88 -18.95
N PRO A 24 -11.44 -9.71 -19.60
CA PRO A 24 -10.87 -8.53 -18.97
C PRO A 24 -11.65 -8.03 -17.75
N ARG A 25 -12.93 -8.35 -17.65
CA ARG A 25 -13.79 -7.94 -16.53
C ARG A 25 -13.57 -8.78 -15.26
N LEU A 26 -12.76 -9.82 -15.37
CA LEU A 26 -12.29 -10.66 -14.26
C LEU A 26 -10.79 -10.47 -14.03
N ARG A 27 -10.21 -9.38 -14.54
CA ARG A 27 -8.91 -8.91 -14.09
C ARG A 27 -9.12 -7.99 -12.89
N GLY A 28 -8.20 -8.03 -11.94
CA GLY A 28 -8.21 -7.07 -10.82
C GLY A 28 -7.96 -5.65 -11.34
N ARG A 29 -8.19 -4.66 -10.47
CA ARG A 29 -8.08 -3.25 -10.85
C ARG A 29 -6.94 -2.56 -10.15
N THR A 30 -6.25 -1.72 -10.89
CA THR A 30 -5.30 -0.77 -10.35
C THR A 30 -5.90 0.62 -10.47
N TYR A 31 -5.96 1.36 -9.37
CA TYR A 31 -6.52 2.71 -9.31
C TYR A 31 -5.43 3.74 -9.05
N ALA A 32 -5.41 4.81 -9.86
CA ALA A 32 -4.72 6.06 -9.52
C ALA A 32 -5.53 6.89 -8.51
N ILE A 33 -6.02 6.22 -7.46
CA ILE A 33 -6.85 6.76 -6.40
C ILE A 33 -6.23 6.30 -5.08
N PRO A 34 -6.11 7.17 -4.07
CA PRO A 34 -5.49 6.81 -2.81
C PRO A 34 -6.14 5.59 -2.16
N PHE A 35 -5.30 4.71 -1.58
CA PHE A 35 -5.73 3.45 -0.96
C PHE A 35 -6.88 3.65 0.03
N ALA A 36 -6.76 4.61 0.95
CA ALA A 36 -7.77 4.88 1.96
C ALA A 36 -9.15 5.20 1.36
N GLN A 37 -9.19 5.92 0.22
CA GLN A 37 -10.44 6.26 -0.45
C GLN A 37 -11.10 5.04 -1.09
N VAL A 38 -10.30 4.18 -1.73
CA VAL A 38 -10.80 2.94 -2.33
C VAL A 38 -11.23 1.95 -1.24
N TRP A 39 -10.47 1.89 -0.13
CA TRP A 39 -10.72 1.02 1.01
C TRP A 39 -12.03 1.37 1.70
N ALA A 40 -12.21 2.64 2.07
CA ALA A 40 -13.44 3.12 2.68
C ALA A 40 -14.67 2.84 1.79
N ALA A 41 -14.54 3.05 0.48
CA ALA A 41 -15.62 2.74 -0.46
C ALA A 41 -15.95 1.23 -0.50
N ALA A 42 -14.94 0.36 -0.45
CA ALA A 42 -15.11 -1.10 -0.43
C ALA A 42 -15.74 -1.60 0.88
N VAL A 43 -15.32 -1.06 2.02
CA VAL A 43 -15.90 -1.38 3.34
C VAL A 43 -17.36 -0.96 3.41
N ASP A 44 -17.71 0.27 3.00
CA ASP A 44 -19.11 0.72 2.96
C ASP A 44 -19.97 -0.16 2.02
N MET A 45 -19.39 -0.62 0.91
CA MET A 45 -20.06 -1.54 0.00
C MET A 45 -20.36 -2.89 0.69
N ALA A 46 -19.38 -3.47 1.38
CA ALA A 46 -19.54 -4.75 2.05
C ALA A 46 -20.38 -4.66 3.33
N GLY A 47 -20.40 -3.49 3.99
CA GLY A 47 -21.11 -3.22 5.24
C GLY A 47 -22.60 -2.87 5.10
N GLY A 48 -23.10 -2.75 3.87
CA GLY A 48 -24.53 -2.46 3.62
C GLY A 48 -24.85 -1.94 2.23
N GLY A 49 -23.86 -1.41 1.50
CA GLY A 49 -24.04 -0.93 0.12
C GLY A 49 -24.37 -2.02 -0.91
N LEU A 50 -24.04 -3.28 -0.62
CA LEU A 50 -24.34 -4.44 -1.46
C LEU A 50 -25.36 -5.36 -0.79
N ARG A 51 -26.50 -5.54 -1.46
CA ARG A 51 -27.57 -6.43 -0.99
C ARG A 51 -27.04 -7.85 -0.73
N SER A 52 -27.39 -8.38 0.44
CA SER A 52 -27.07 -9.75 0.89
C SER A 52 -25.61 -10.01 1.23
N TRP A 53 -24.76 -8.97 1.29
CA TRP A 53 -23.41 -9.07 1.83
C TRP A 53 -23.43 -8.83 3.34
N VAL A 54 -22.59 -9.55 4.05
CA VAL A 54 -22.35 -9.37 5.48
C VAL A 54 -20.85 -9.36 5.66
N THR A 55 -20.30 -8.24 6.13
CA THR A 55 -18.87 -8.14 6.43
C THR A 55 -18.54 -9.03 7.62
N LEU A 56 -17.53 -9.88 7.47
CA LEU A 56 -17.01 -10.77 8.52
C LEU A 56 -15.74 -10.19 9.14
N LEU A 57 -14.86 -9.66 8.30
CA LEU A 57 -13.58 -9.08 8.69
C LEU A 57 -13.30 -7.89 7.77
N SER A 58 -12.91 -6.77 8.35
CA SER A 58 -12.35 -5.64 7.63
C SER A 58 -11.04 -5.27 8.30
N ASP A 59 -9.93 -5.63 7.66
CA ASP A 59 -8.59 -5.33 8.15
C ASP A 59 -7.86 -4.48 7.11
N GLU A 60 -7.86 -3.17 7.35
CA GLU A 60 -7.20 -2.18 6.48
C GLU A 60 -5.68 -2.37 6.43
N ASN A 61 -5.09 -2.93 7.50
CA ASN A 61 -3.66 -3.13 7.62
C ASN A 61 -3.21 -4.27 6.72
N LEU A 62 -3.95 -5.37 6.74
CA LEU A 62 -3.73 -6.49 5.82
C LEU A 62 -4.21 -6.19 4.40
N GLY A 63 -5.00 -5.12 4.24
CA GLY A 63 -5.74 -4.87 3.01
C GLY A 63 -6.73 -6.00 2.71
N ILE A 64 -7.27 -6.66 3.74
CA ILE A 64 -8.16 -7.82 3.60
C ILE A 64 -9.55 -7.48 4.09
N LEU A 65 -10.53 -7.60 3.19
CA LEU A 65 -11.95 -7.49 3.51
C LEU A 65 -12.62 -8.84 3.19
N GLN A 66 -13.11 -9.52 4.21
CA GLN A 66 -13.87 -10.76 4.05
C GLN A 66 -15.35 -10.52 4.29
N ALA A 67 -16.17 -11.07 3.42
CA ALA A 67 -17.61 -10.97 3.51
C ALA A 67 -18.29 -12.27 3.10
N ASP A 68 -19.44 -12.51 3.68
CA ASP A 68 -20.36 -13.56 3.25
C ASP A 68 -21.45 -12.94 2.36
N CYS A 69 -21.72 -13.57 1.22
CA CYS A 69 -22.90 -13.25 0.42
C CYS A 69 -23.93 -14.36 0.57
N ARG A 70 -25.04 -14.06 1.25
CA ARG A 70 -26.18 -14.98 1.38
C ARG A 70 -26.93 -15.06 0.06
N VAL A 71 -27.21 -16.27 -0.42
CA VAL A 71 -28.03 -16.50 -1.61
C VAL A 71 -29.41 -16.98 -1.18
N PRO A 72 -30.44 -16.11 -1.15
CA PRO A 72 -31.71 -16.42 -0.51
C PRO A 72 -32.45 -17.61 -1.12
N LEU A 73 -32.29 -17.82 -2.43
CA LEU A 73 -33.03 -18.84 -3.18
C LEU A 73 -32.44 -20.27 -3.04
N LEU A 74 -31.21 -20.41 -2.56
CA LEU A 74 -30.48 -21.68 -2.49
C LEU A 74 -30.01 -22.02 -1.07
N GLY A 75 -30.22 -21.14 -0.09
CA GLY A 75 -29.75 -21.32 1.28
C GLY A 75 -28.23 -21.37 1.44
N SER A 76 -27.47 -21.13 0.36
CA SER A 76 -26.01 -21.16 0.36
C SER A 76 -25.42 -19.81 0.74
N VAL A 77 -24.25 -19.85 1.37
CA VAL A 77 -23.43 -18.68 1.66
C VAL A 77 -22.18 -18.77 0.81
N ASP A 78 -21.97 -17.78 -0.04
CA ASP A 78 -20.76 -17.70 -0.85
C ASP A 78 -19.74 -16.81 -0.10
N LYS A 79 -18.51 -17.29 0.03
CA LYS A 79 -17.41 -16.57 0.67
C LYS A 79 -16.78 -15.59 -0.30
N ILE A 80 -16.45 -14.41 0.19
CA ILE A 80 -15.83 -13.34 -0.60
C ILE A 80 -14.62 -12.84 0.16
N GLU A 81 -13.51 -12.70 -0.56
CA GLU A 81 -12.31 -12.08 -0.03
C GLU A 81 -11.81 -11.04 -1.02
N ILE A 82 -11.70 -9.82 -0.54
CA ILE A 82 -11.15 -8.68 -1.27
C ILE A 82 -9.77 -8.40 -0.71
N ARG A 83 -8.79 -8.31 -1.59
CA ARG A 83 -7.42 -7.93 -1.25
C ARG A 83 -7.09 -6.60 -1.87
N MET A 84 -6.52 -5.71 -1.09
CA MET A 84 -6.11 -4.39 -1.51
C MET A 84 -4.66 -4.16 -1.11
N SER A 85 -3.86 -3.62 -2.02
CA SER A 85 -2.47 -3.28 -1.76
C SER A 85 -2.08 -2.04 -2.55
N LEU A 86 -0.89 -1.53 -2.27
CA LEU A 86 -0.21 -0.62 -3.20
C LEU A 86 0.64 -1.47 -4.14
N ASP A 87 0.66 -1.15 -5.42
CA ASP A 87 1.58 -1.75 -6.38
C ASP A 87 2.93 -1.03 -6.38
N GLU A 88 3.82 -1.46 -7.29
CA GLU A 88 5.17 -0.91 -7.48
C GLU A 88 5.17 0.61 -7.71
N ASN A 89 4.09 1.17 -8.27
CA ASN A 89 3.96 2.60 -8.56
C ASN A 89 3.19 3.36 -7.47
N GLY A 90 2.94 2.73 -6.31
CA GLY A 90 2.12 3.30 -5.24
C GLY A 90 0.63 3.45 -5.59
N GLN A 91 0.15 2.74 -6.62
CA GLN A 91 -1.24 2.79 -7.05
C GLN A 91 -2.05 1.70 -6.33
N THR A 92 -3.33 1.95 -6.11
CA THR A 92 -4.16 1.02 -5.32
C THR A 92 -4.58 -0.17 -6.17
N ARG A 93 -4.00 -1.33 -5.90
CA ARG A 93 -4.40 -2.62 -6.48
C ARG A 93 -5.56 -3.22 -5.68
N VAL A 94 -6.55 -3.74 -6.40
CA VAL A 94 -7.71 -4.43 -5.82
C VAL A 94 -7.96 -5.74 -6.56
N ASP A 95 -7.87 -6.83 -5.82
CA ASP A 95 -8.16 -8.19 -6.25
C ASP A 95 -9.32 -8.78 -5.44
N LEU A 96 -10.07 -9.70 -6.06
CA LEU A 96 -11.30 -10.22 -5.50
C LEU A 96 -11.44 -11.71 -5.82
N SER A 97 -11.71 -12.51 -4.80
CA SER A 97 -12.12 -13.89 -4.95
C SER A 97 -13.54 -14.09 -4.42
N SER A 98 -14.28 -15.00 -5.06
CA SER A 98 -15.60 -15.39 -4.62
C SER A 98 -15.80 -16.89 -4.84
N ILE A 99 -16.11 -17.60 -3.76
CA ILE A 99 -16.20 -19.06 -3.72
C ILE A 99 -17.59 -19.43 -3.22
N SER A 100 -18.26 -20.36 -3.89
CA SER A 100 -19.56 -20.83 -3.43
C SER A 100 -19.42 -21.76 -2.23
N GLY A 101 -20.33 -21.65 -1.27
CA GLY A 101 -20.41 -22.58 -0.14
C GLY A 101 -20.97 -23.97 -0.49
N THR A 102 -21.19 -24.26 -1.78
CA THR A 102 -21.67 -25.57 -2.24
C THR A 102 -20.74 -26.15 -3.31
N GLU A 103 -20.67 -27.47 -3.39
CA GLU A 103 -19.86 -28.20 -4.38
C GLU A 103 -20.48 -28.23 -5.79
N ARG A 104 -21.67 -27.63 -5.97
CA ARG A 104 -22.34 -27.54 -7.28
C ARG A 104 -21.83 -26.33 -8.06
N GLY A 105 -21.78 -26.46 -9.38
CA GLY A 105 -21.46 -25.35 -10.28
C GLY A 105 -22.36 -24.13 -10.02
N ASP A 106 -21.77 -22.94 -10.04
CA ASP A 106 -22.45 -21.70 -9.63
C ASP A 106 -23.13 -20.96 -10.79
N PHE A 107 -23.05 -21.52 -12.00
CA PHE A 107 -23.55 -20.93 -13.26
C PHE A 107 -22.97 -19.53 -13.55
N GLY A 108 -21.72 -19.29 -13.18
CA GLY A 108 -21.02 -18.02 -13.34
C GLY A 108 -21.50 -16.92 -12.39
N ARG A 109 -22.13 -17.28 -11.26
CA ARG A 109 -22.62 -16.33 -10.26
C ARG A 109 -21.49 -15.55 -9.62
N ASN A 110 -20.40 -16.22 -9.27
CA ASN A 110 -19.22 -15.63 -8.64
C ASN A 110 -18.55 -14.65 -9.61
N SER A 111 -18.41 -15.00 -10.89
CA SER A 111 -17.92 -14.08 -11.92
C SER A 111 -18.81 -12.83 -12.05
N ARG A 112 -20.15 -13.00 -12.07
CA ARG A 112 -21.09 -11.86 -12.09
C ARG A 112 -20.98 -11.00 -10.83
N ARG A 113 -20.72 -11.62 -9.67
CA ARG A 113 -20.51 -10.92 -8.41
C ARG A 113 -19.25 -10.07 -8.46
N ILE A 114 -18.13 -10.62 -8.93
CA ILE A 114 -16.87 -9.88 -9.12
C ILE A 114 -17.09 -8.67 -10.01
N ARG A 115 -17.69 -8.85 -11.19
CA ARG A 115 -18.00 -7.75 -12.11
C ARG A 115 -18.91 -6.69 -11.48
N ARG A 116 -19.90 -7.10 -10.67
CA ARG A 116 -20.80 -6.17 -9.99
C ARG A 116 -20.07 -5.37 -8.93
N PHE A 117 -19.25 -6.00 -8.11
CA PHE A 117 -18.44 -5.33 -7.09
C PHE A 117 -17.62 -4.22 -7.73
N PHE A 118 -16.80 -4.58 -8.71
CA PHE A 118 -15.92 -3.65 -9.41
C PHE A 118 -16.66 -2.47 -10.05
N ARG A 119 -17.77 -2.73 -10.76
CA ARG A 119 -18.60 -1.65 -11.33
C ARG A 119 -19.15 -0.67 -10.28
N VAL A 120 -19.51 -1.15 -9.10
CA VAL A 120 -20.02 -0.30 -8.01
C VAL A 120 -18.89 0.46 -7.35
N LEU A 121 -17.74 -0.20 -7.15
CA LEU A 121 -16.54 0.43 -6.60
C LEU A 121 -16.09 1.60 -7.48
N ASP A 122 -16.00 1.42 -8.80
CA ASP A 122 -15.65 2.50 -9.74
C ASP A 122 -16.57 3.71 -9.59
N LYS A 123 -17.88 3.44 -9.54
CA LYS A 123 -18.88 4.48 -9.48
C LYS A 123 -18.74 5.28 -8.17
N ARG A 124 -18.43 4.61 -7.06
CA ARG A 124 -18.28 5.24 -5.74
C ARG A 124 -16.99 6.01 -5.60
N THR A 125 -15.89 5.50 -6.15
CA THR A 125 -14.59 6.19 -6.13
C THR A 125 -14.46 7.25 -7.22
N GLY A 126 -15.45 7.35 -8.12
CA GLY A 126 -15.39 8.25 -9.27
C GLY A 126 -14.30 7.85 -10.27
N ALA A 127 -13.98 6.55 -10.35
CA ALA A 127 -12.98 6.01 -11.25
C ALA A 127 -13.55 5.95 -12.68
N GLY A 128 -13.25 6.98 -13.46
CA GLY A 128 -13.52 7.02 -14.91
C GLY A 128 -12.33 6.53 -15.75
N PRO A 129 -12.45 6.62 -17.09
CA PRO A 129 -11.32 6.38 -18.00
C PRO A 129 -10.12 7.25 -17.61
N GLY A 130 -8.95 6.65 -17.40
CA GLY A 130 -7.73 7.33 -16.94
C GLY A 130 -7.42 7.23 -15.43
N LYS A 131 -8.39 6.83 -14.60
CA LYS A 131 -8.15 6.52 -13.17
C LYS A 131 -8.09 5.03 -12.87
N ILE A 132 -8.51 4.21 -13.82
CA ILE A 132 -8.36 2.75 -13.81
C ILE A 132 -7.24 2.44 -14.78
N LEU A 133 -6.17 1.86 -14.27
CA LEU A 133 -4.95 1.57 -15.01
C LEU A 133 -4.95 0.09 -15.44
N ASP A 134 -4.56 -0.15 -16.68
CA ASP A 134 -4.46 -1.50 -17.23
C ASP A 134 -3.09 -2.08 -16.90
N PRO A 135 -3.00 -3.16 -16.10
CA PRO A 135 -1.72 -3.76 -15.72
C PRO A 135 -0.98 -4.41 -16.93
N THR A 136 -1.65 -4.57 -18.07
CA THR A 136 -1.06 -5.18 -19.28
C THR A 136 -0.53 -4.18 -20.30
N VAL A 137 -0.69 -2.88 -20.04
CA VAL A 137 -0.18 -1.81 -20.92
C VAL A 137 1.04 -1.18 -20.25
N PRO A 138 2.27 -1.51 -20.67
CA PRO A 138 3.45 -0.79 -20.18
C PRO A 138 3.27 0.69 -20.49
N LEU A 139 3.44 1.55 -19.48
CA LEU A 139 3.39 3.01 -19.60
C LEU A 139 4.60 3.51 -20.41
N ILE A 140 4.59 3.24 -21.71
CA ILE A 140 5.54 3.80 -22.67
C ILE A 140 4.75 4.64 -23.68
N ARG A 141 5.07 5.94 -23.64
CA ARG A 141 4.86 6.97 -24.68
C ARG A 141 3.41 7.39 -24.97
N THR A 142 2.98 8.43 -24.28
CA THR A 142 2.40 9.61 -24.96
C THR A 142 2.77 10.88 -24.21
N SER A 143 3.98 11.38 -24.47
CA SER A 143 4.24 12.81 -24.39
C SER A 143 3.41 13.47 -25.50
N LEU A 144 2.32 14.14 -25.13
CA LEU A 144 1.72 15.18 -25.96
C LEU A 144 1.64 16.46 -25.13
N LEU A 145 2.66 17.26 -25.39
CA LEU A 145 2.72 18.70 -25.30
C LEU A 145 1.33 19.35 -25.50
N ALA A 146 0.84 20.05 -24.47
CA ALA A 146 -0.12 21.14 -24.65
C ALA A 146 0.19 22.25 -23.64
N ILE A 147 1.19 23.04 -24.00
CA ILE A 147 1.39 24.40 -23.51
C ILE A 147 0.19 25.21 -24.01
N PHE A 148 -0.62 25.76 -23.11
CA PHE A 148 -1.30 27.03 -23.31
C PHE A 148 -1.44 27.76 -21.97
N ILE A 149 -0.45 28.62 -21.71
CA ILE A 149 -0.60 29.75 -20.80
C ILE A 149 -1.30 30.85 -21.60
N LEU A 150 -2.52 31.23 -21.20
CA LEU A 150 -2.99 32.59 -21.37
C LEU A 150 -3.77 33.00 -20.13
N ALA A 151 -3.20 33.96 -19.41
CA ALA A 151 -3.84 34.74 -18.38
C ALA A 151 -5.01 35.54 -18.98
N ALA A 152 -6.12 35.61 -18.24
CA ALA A 152 -7.06 36.72 -18.33
C ALA A 152 -7.75 36.91 -16.98
N CYS A 153 -7.23 37.84 -16.18
CA CYS A 153 -7.99 38.47 -15.11
C CYS A 153 -9.09 39.35 -15.72
N GLY A 154 -10.31 39.25 -15.18
CA GLY A 154 -11.42 40.18 -15.41
C GLY A 154 -12.46 40.03 -14.30
N PRO A 155 -13.03 41.13 -13.74
CA PRO A 155 -13.65 41.15 -12.40
C PRO A 155 -15.17 40.95 -12.41
N GLY A 156 -15.72 40.55 -11.24
CA GLY A 156 -17.08 40.76 -10.67
C GLY A 156 -18.30 40.53 -11.58
N GLU A 157 -19.40 39.89 -11.20
CA GLU A 157 -20.08 39.75 -9.90
C GLU A 157 -21.36 38.93 -10.23
N GLU A 158 -21.72 37.94 -9.42
CA GLU A 158 -23.07 37.76 -8.85
C GLU A 158 -23.22 36.38 -8.21
N ALA A 159 -23.67 36.43 -6.96
CA ALA A 159 -23.84 35.33 -6.06
C ALA A 159 -24.92 34.36 -6.54
N ALA A 160 -24.54 33.10 -6.74
CA ALA A 160 -25.48 31.99 -6.71
C ALA A 160 -25.57 31.45 -5.29
N THR A 161 -26.82 31.37 -4.84
CA THR A 161 -27.30 31.11 -3.50
C THR A 161 -26.95 29.70 -3.01
N GLY A 162 -26.83 29.58 -1.70
CA GLY A 162 -26.33 28.41 -0.97
C GLY A 162 -26.91 27.08 -1.42
N THR A 163 -26.01 26.11 -1.54
CA THR A 163 -26.30 24.74 -1.12
C THR A 163 -25.18 24.40 -0.15
N ASP A 164 -25.51 24.31 1.14
CA ASP A 164 -24.61 23.76 2.15
C ASP A 164 -24.25 22.35 1.70
N VAL A 165 -23.09 22.23 1.05
CA VAL A 165 -22.35 20.97 1.04
C VAL A 165 -21.87 20.84 2.47
N PRO A 166 -22.27 19.80 3.24
CA PRO A 166 -21.67 19.60 4.53
C PRO A 166 -20.17 19.46 4.30
N GLU A 167 -19.39 20.37 4.88
CA GLU A 167 -17.98 20.15 5.15
C GLU A 167 -17.91 18.79 5.83
N THR A 168 -17.60 17.76 5.04
CA THR A 168 -17.32 16.44 5.55
C THR A 168 -15.99 16.60 6.24
N ASP A 169 -16.11 16.81 7.54
CA ASP A 169 -15.12 17.05 8.55
C ASP A 169 -13.75 16.43 8.18
N SER A 170 -12.86 17.26 7.64
CA SER A 170 -11.46 16.91 7.38
C SER A 170 -10.71 16.51 8.67
N LEU A 171 -11.32 16.73 9.84
CA LEU A 171 -10.85 16.29 11.15
C LEU A 171 -11.21 14.82 11.48
N GLU A 172 -12.08 14.14 10.71
CA GLU A 172 -12.34 12.72 10.93
C GLU A 172 -11.29 11.81 10.29
N LEU A 173 -10.61 12.24 9.22
CA LEU A 173 -9.49 11.50 8.60
C LEU A 173 -8.30 11.35 9.55
N SER A 174 -8.04 12.33 10.43
CA SER A 174 -6.96 12.27 11.42
C SER A 174 -7.25 11.29 12.56
N ARG A 175 -8.52 10.99 12.86
CA ARG A 175 -8.92 10.01 13.89
C ARG A 175 -8.60 8.58 13.50
N ASN A 176 -8.55 8.25 12.20
CA ASN A 176 -8.26 6.88 11.71
C ASN A 176 -6.79 6.46 11.84
N PHE A 177 -5.88 7.43 12.07
CA PHE A 177 -4.46 7.13 12.28
C PHE A 177 -4.07 7.08 13.74
N GLN A 178 -4.91 7.53 14.69
CA GLN A 178 -4.55 7.60 16.10
C GLN A 178 -4.26 6.22 16.69
N GLY A 179 -3.25 6.15 17.56
CA GLY A 179 -2.87 4.91 18.23
C GLY A 179 -2.32 3.84 17.27
N ARG A 180 -1.60 4.24 16.21
CA ARG A 180 -0.88 3.35 15.31
C ARG A 180 0.63 3.54 15.42
N SER A 181 1.35 2.46 15.22
CA SER A 181 2.81 2.40 15.10
C SER A 181 3.17 1.99 13.68
N TYR A 182 4.08 2.73 13.06
CA TYR A 182 4.66 2.46 11.76
C TYR A 182 6.15 2.27 11.95
N GLU A 183 6.69 1.25 11.31
CA GLU A 183 8.11 0.96 11.37
C GLU A 183 8.66 0.63 10.00
N ARG A 184 9.86 1.12 9.72
CA ARG A 184 10.65 0.75 8.55
C ARG A 184 12.07 0.42 9.00
N HIS A 185 12.50 -0.79 8.70
CA HIS A 185 13.82 -1.31 9.05
C HIS A 185 14.61 -1.53 7.77
N ILE A 186 15.79 -0.93 7.70
CA ILE A 186 16.65 -1.01 6.52
C ILE A 186 17.98 -1.57 6.99
N VAL A 187 18.33 -2.76 6.51
CA VAL A 187 19.47 -3.51 7.01
C VAL A 187 20.39 -3.84 5.86
N PHE A 188 21.53 -3.17 5.80
CA PHE A 188 22.63 -3.61 4.95
C PHE A 188 23.32 -4.83 5.57
N LEU A 189 23.66 -5.82 4.75
CA LEU A 189 24.34 -7.05 5.14
C LEU A 189 25.35 -7.45 4.06
N THR A 190 26.54 -7.84 4.49
CA THR A 190 27.54 -8.47 3.62
C THR A 190 28.38 -9.48 4.38
N PHE A 191 28.90 -10.46 3.63
CA PHE A 191 29.77 -11.52 4.12
C PHE A 191 31.09 -11.48 3.35
N GLN A 192 32.21 -11.36 4.05
CA GLN A 192 33.55 -11.48 3.47
C GLN A 192 34.33 -12.56 4.21
N GLY A 193 34.43 -13.75 3.59
CA GLY A 193 34.94 -14.93 4.28
C GLY A 193 34.09 -15.23 5.52
N ASP A 194 34.72 -15.25 6.69
CA ASP A 194 34.04 -15.47 7.98
C ASP A 194 33.57 -14.18 8.65
N SER A 195 33.83 -13.01 8.05
CA SER A 195 33.44 -11.71 8.61
C SER A 195 32.06 -11.30 8.12
N THR A 196 31.18 -10.92 9.04
CA THR A 196 29.87 -10.33 8.75
C THR A 196 29.91 -8.84 9.09
N LEU A 197 29.39 -8.01 8.19
CA LEU A 197 29.13 -6.60 8.44
C LEU A 197 27.63 -6.36 8.28
N LEU A 198 27.01 -5.80 9.32
CA LEU A 198 25.62 -5.32 9.28
C LEU A 198 25.56 -3.83 9.58
N VAL A 199 24.65 -3.13 8.89
CA VAL A 199 24.27 -1.76 9.24
C VAL A 199 22.75 -1.64 9.31
N PRO A 200 22.15 -1.97 10.46
CA PRO A 200 20.71 -1.81 10.67
C PRO A 200 20.33 -0.36 10.97
N TRP A 201 19.32 0.10 10.27
CA TRP A 201 18.59 1.33 10.52
C TRP A 201 17.15 0.97 10.90
N SER A 202 16.65 1.57 11.97
CA SER A 202 15.26 1.41 12.40
C SER A 202 14.63 2.79 12.51
N PHE A 203 13.55 2.99 11.77
CA PHE A 203 12.71 4.18 11.82
C PHE A 203 11.36 3.77 12.39
N SER A 204 10.88 4.48 13.40
CA SER A 204 9.51 4.30 13.89
C SER A 204 8.78 5.62 14.01
N ALA A 205 7.47 5.56 13.78
CA ALA A 205 6.55 6.66 13.96
C ALA A 205 5.31 6.13 14.67
N ARG A 206 4.98 6.72 15.82
CA ARG A 206 3.80 6.40 16.61
C ARG A 206 2.90 7.62 16.67
N THR A 207 1.68 7.47 16.20
CA THR A 207 0.68 8.53 16.21
C THR A 207 0.06 8.67 17.60
N GLU A 208 0.03 9.89 18.10
CA GLU A 208 -0.67 10.28 19.32
C GLU A 208 -1.79 11.27 18.94
N PRO A 209 -2.75 11.57 19.85
CA PRO A 209 -3.86 12.48 19.52
C PRO A 209 -3.41 13.85 19.01
N ASP A 210 -2.29 14.37 19.54
CA ASP A 210 -1.80 15.72 19.30
C ASP A 210 -0.53 15.76 18.43
N GLY A 211 -0.06 14.61 17.91
CA GLY A 211 1.21 14.57 17.17
C GLY A 211 1.64 13.19 16.71
N VAL A 212 2.90 13.10 16.30
CA VAL A 212 3.57 11.85 15.92
C VAL A 212 4.92 11.78 16.62
N ASP A 213 5.06 10.82 17.53
CA ASP A 213 6.32 10.46 18.15
C ASP A 213 7.17 9.71 17.12
N ARG A 214 8.39 10.19 16.88
CA ARG A 214 9.30 9.61 15.89
C ARG A 214 10.59 9.20 16.55
N GLU A 215 11.14 8.08 16.09
CA GLU A 215 12.41 7.56 16.56
C GLU A 215 13.22 7.05 15.38
N VAL A 216 14.53 7.29 15.43
CA VAL A 216 15.50 6.67 14.54
C VAL A 216 16.63 6.05 15.35
N ARG A 217 17.05 4.86 14.94
CA ARG A 217 18.18 4.14 15.53
C ARG A 217 19.07 3.59 14.43
N GLY A 218 20.39 3.61 14.68
CA GLY A 218 21.39 3.09 13.76
C GLY A 218 22.46 2.31 14.51
N TRP A 219 22.77 1.10 14.03
CA TRP A 219 23.83 0.24 14.57
C TRP A 219 24.80 -0.18 13.48
N LEU A 220 26.02 -0.44 13.89
CA LEU A 220 27.06 -1.04 13.07
C LEU A 220 27.49 -2.32 13.76
N ALA A 221 27.31 -3.47 13.11
CA ALA A 221 27.78 -4.75 13.63
C ALA A 221 28.94 -5.28 12.80
N ARG A 222 30.04 -5.65 13.45
CA ARG A 222 31.25 -6.20 12.81
C ARG A 222 31.83 -7.30 13.69
N SER A 223 31.98 -8.51 13.14
CA SER A 223 32.72 -9.62 13.79
C SER A 223 32.36 -9.78 15.29
N ASP A 224 31.06 -9.88 15.57
CA ASP A 224 30.43 -10.03 16.90
C ASP A 224 30.33 -8.78 17.80
N GLU A 225 30.89 -7.63 17.39
CA GLU A 225 30.71 -6.35 18.08
C GLU A 225 29.52 -5.57 17.51
N TRP A 226 28.71 -4.96 18.38
CA TRP A 226 27.54 -4.15 18.02
C TRP A 226 27.70 -2.73 18.56
N ASP A 227 27.94 -1.78 17.66
CA ASP A 227 28.15 -0.38 17.99
C ASP A 227 26.91 0.46 17.61
N PRO A 228 26.14 1.00 18.58
CA PRO A 228 25.13 1.99 18.29
C PRO A 228 25.82 3.31 17.89
N PHE A 229 25.55 3.83 16.70
CA PHE A 229 26.10 5.11 16.24
C PHE A 229 25.05 6.23 16.20
N LEU A 230 23.76 5.88 16.23
CA LEU A 230 22.66 6.84 16.19
C LEU A 230 21.52 6.40 17.10
N TYR A 231 21.04 7.33 17.91
CA TYR A 231 19.74 7.27 18.58
C TYR A 231 19.18 8.69 18.63
N ASP A 232 17.99 8.88 18.08
CA ASP A 232 17.31 10.17 18.16
C ASP A 232 15.80 9.98 18.22
N ARG A 233 15.12 10.86 18.96
CA ARG A 233 13.67 10.85 19.16
C ARG A 233 13.14 12.27 19.20
N TRP A 234 12.06 12.53 18.47
CA TRP A 234 11.42 13.84 18.43
C TRP A 234 9.92 13.71 18.20
N GLU A 235 9.21 14.79 18.51
CA GLU A 235 7.78 14.91 18.24
C GLU A 235 7.57 15.74 16.98
N ALA A 236 6.66 15.28 16.11
CA ALA A 236 6.23 16.01 14.93
C ALA A 236 4.74 16.37 15.06
N PRO A 237 4.28 17.46 14.41
CA PRO A 237 2.85 17.76 14.33
C PRO A 237 2.04 16.60 13.73
N PRO A 238 0.72 16.57 13.95
CA PRO A 238 -0.17 15.61 13.30
C PRO A 238 0.03 15.59 11.79
N SER A 239 0.10 14.40 11.21
CA SER A 239 0.37 14.20 9.78
C SER A 239 -0.63 13.22 9.18
N SER A 240 -1.03 13.48 7.93
CA SER A 240 -1.81 12.54 7.12
C SER A 240 -0.95 11.42 6.53
N ALA A 241 0.37 11.49 6.66
CA ALA A 241 1.34 10.48 6.22
C ALA A 241 2.32 10.14 7.36
N PRO A 242 1.84 9.63 8.52
CA PRO A 242 2.70 9.30 9.65
C PRO A 242 3.75 8.22 9.33
N TRP A 243 3.48 7.35 8.35
CA TRP A 243 4.41 6.31 7.87
C TRP A 243 5.61 6.83 7.07
N ARG A 244 5.59 8.09 6.59
CA ARG A 244 6.72 8.65 5.83
C ARG A 244 7.89 8.88 6.78
N ILE A 245 9.08 8.40 6.42
CA ILE A 245 10.29 8.71 7.18
C ILE A 245 10.59 10.20 6.98
N LEU A 246 10.73 10.93 8.09
CA LEU A 246 11.18 12.30 8.08
C LEU A 246 12.61 12.30 8.62
N PRO A 247 13.62 12.71 7.83
CA PRO A 247 14.98 12.82 8.33
C PRO A 247 15.06 13.87 9.44
N HIS A 248 15.80 13.56 10.51
CA HIS A 248 16.06 14.45 11.63
C HIS A 248 17.53 14.33 12.06
N GLY A 249 18.06 15.41 12.64
CA GLY A 249 19.44 15.43 13.15
C GLY A 249 20.48 15.11 12.07
N PRO A 250 21.40 14.15 12.30
CA PRO A 250 22.50 13.82 11.40
C PRO A 250 22.11 12.94 10.21
N VAL A 251 20.83 12.58 10.08
CA VAL A 251 20.34 11.69 9.02
C VAL A 251 19.85 12.49 7.82
N ARG A 252 20.21 12.06 6.62
CA ARG A 252 19.65 12.54 5.35
C ARG A 252 19.21 11.35 4.51
N LEU A 253 18.20 11.57 3.69
CA LEU A 253 17.67 10.56 2.77
C LEU A 253 17.72 11.13 1.36
N ILE A 254 18.19 10.34 0.41
CA ILE A 254 18.00 10.59 -1.02
C ILE A 254 16.84 9.74 -1.46
N VAL A 255 15.82 10.40 -1.98
CA VAL A 255 14.60 9.77 -2.47
C VAL A 255 14.55 10.03 -3.97
N GLY A 256 14.50 8.95 -4.73
CA GLY A 256 14.47 8.94 -6.18
C GLY A 256 13.08 9.18 -6.75
N LEU A 257 12.91 8.75 -7.99
CA LEU A 257 11.60 8.72 -8.64
C LEU A 257 10.64 7.80 -7.87
N GLU A 258 9.35 8.12 -7.94
CA GLU A 258 8.28 7.30 -7.34
C GLU A 258 8.40 7.10 -5.82
N ASP A 259 8.98 8.08 -5.11
CA ASP A 259 9.24 8.02 -3.67
C ASP A 259 10.15 6.84 -3.24
N ALA A 260 10.93 6.27 -4.18
CA ALA A 260 11.88 5.21 -3.89
C ALA A 260 13.02 5.73 -3.01
N LEU A 261 13.30 5.06 -1.90
CA LEU A 261 14.47 5.40 -1.09
C LEU A 261 15.72 4.86 -1.78
N GLU A 262 16.62 5.75 -2.18
CA GLU A 262 17.87 5.40 -2.87
C GLU A 262 19.05 5.36 -1.90
N THR A 263 19.13 6.33 -0.98
CA THR A 263 20.29 6.43 -0.08
C THR A 263 19.88 6.88 1.32
N ILE A 264 20.51 6.28 2.33
CA ILE A 264 20.55 6.79 3.70
C ILE A 264 21.95 7.31 3.99
N LEU A 265 22.05 8.57 4.40
CA LEU A 265 23.30 9.20 4.79
C LEU A 265 23.27 9.54 6.28
N PHE A 266 24.37 9.25 6.95
CA PHE A 266 24.67 9.67 8.30
C PHE A 266 25.95 10.50 8.30
N GLU A 267 25.87 11.70 8.88
CA GLU A 267 27.05 12.55 9.08
C GLU A 267 27.00 13.19 10.47
N ASP A 268 27.96 12.84 11.32
CA ASP A 268 28.08 13.39 12.67
C ASP A 268 29.53 13.40 13.16
N GLY A 269 30.04 14.59 13.50
CA GLY A 269 31.36 14.75 14.11
C GLY A 269 32.52 14.16 13.30
N GLY A 270 32.43 14.18 11.96
CA GLY A 270 33.43 13.60 11.06
C GLY A 270 33.27 12.10 10.82
N ARG A 271 32.24 11.45 11.40
CA ARG A 271 31.84 10.09 11.04
C ARG A 271 30.84 10.16 9.90
N ASN A 272 31.13 9.45 8.83
CA ASN A 272 30.25 9.31 7.67
C ASN A 272 29.87 7.84 7.45
N LEU A 273 28.61 7.62 7.14
CA LEU A 273 28.11 6.32 6.70
C LEU A 273 27.04 6.55 5.64
N GLU A 274 27.17 5.84 4.53
CA GLU A 274 26.20 5.89 3.43
C GLU A 274 25.72 4.48 3.13
N VAL A 275 24.42 4.25 3.10
CA VAL A 275 23.81 3.00 2.61
C VAL A 275 23.07 3.33 1.32
N ASN A 276 23.49 2.74 0.21
CA ASN A 276 22.82 2.84 -1.07
C ASN A 276 21.99 1.58 -1.33
N LEU A 277 20.73 1.80 -1.66
CA LEU A 277 19.79 0.79 -2.11
C LEU A 277 19.88 0.74 -3.63
N GLY A 278 20.37 -0.38 -4.15
CA GLY A 278 20.51 -0.64 -5.58
C GLY A 278 19.28 -1.31 -6.17
N GLU A 279 19.51 -2.15 -7.18
CA GLU A 279 18.46 -2.87 -7.89
C GLU A 279 17.61 -3.72 -6.92
N LEU A 280 16.29 -3.64 -7.06
CA LEU A 280 15.34 -4.50 -6.34
C LEU A 280 15.45 -5.93 -6.89
N LEU A 281 15.85 -6.88 -6.05
CA LEU A 281 15.99 -8.28 -6.41
C LEU A 281 14.68 -9.06 -6.20
N VAL A 282 13.99 -8.79 -5.09
CA VAL A 282 12.73 -9.46 -4.76
C VAL A 282 11.90 -8.63 -3.78
N GLU A 283 10.58 -8.71 -3.93
CA GLU A 283 9.60 -8.13 -3.02
C GLU A 283 8.54 -9.17 -2.65
N TRP A 284 8.13 -9.18 -1.39
CA TRP A 284 6.98 -9.95 -0.95
C TRP A 284 6.27 -9.28 0.23
N SER A 285 4.99 -9.61 0.38
CA SER A 285 4.20 -9.21 1.54
C SER A 285 4.18 -10.34 2.58
N GLY A 286 4.41 -9.98 3.84
CA GLY A 286 4.28 -10.86 4.99
C GLY A 286 2.91 -10.76 5.67
N GLN A 287 2.80 -11.40 6.83
CA GLN A 287 1.62 -11.24 7.70
C GLN A 287 1.63 -9.84 8.34
N ARG A 288 0.46 -9.33 8.77
CA ARG A 288 0.33 -8.08 9.55
C ARG A 288 0.89 -6.82 8.86
N ALA A 289 0.49 -6.57 7.61
CA ALA A 289 0.88 -5.35 6.89
C ALA A 289 2.40 -5.20 6.70
N GLN A 290 3.12 -6.33 6.67
CA GLN A 290 4.55 -6.34 6.46
C GLN A 290 4.86 -6.40 4.96
N THR A 291 5.77 -5.56 4.50
CA THR A 291 6.38 -5.68 3.18
C THR A 291 7.87 -5.85 3.37
N PHE A 292 8.45 -6.78 2.61
CA PHE A 292 9.86 -7.06 2.61
C PHE A 292 10.38 -6.89 1.19
N ARG A 293 11.50 -6.18 1.06
CA ARG A 293 12.24 -6.00 -0.17
C ARG A 293 13.68 -6.34 0.06
N ILE A 294 14.28 -7.05 -0.89
CA ILE A 294 15.73 -7.28 -0.91
C ILE A 294 16.26 -6.57 -2.14
N HIS A 295 17.25 -5.72 -1.91
CA HIS A 295 17.98 -5.00 -2.94
C HIS A 295 19.43 -5.47 -2.99
N GLU A 296 20.07 -5.32 -4.14
CA GLU A 296 21.52 -5.09 -4.13
C GLU A 296 21.80 -3.84 -3.30
N GLY A 297 22.97 -3.75 -2.69
CA GLY A 297 23.32 -2.54 -1.98
C GLY A 297 24.80 -2.36 -1.77
N THR A 298 25.16 -1.11 -1.47
CA THR A 298 26.51 -0.77 -1.06
C THR A 298 26.46 0.02 0.22
N VAL A 299 27.49 -0.16 1.05
CA VAL A 299 27.76 0.74 2.15
C VAL A 299 29.09 1.45 1.93
N VAL A 300 29.12 2.76 2.17
CA VAL A 300 30.36 3.55 2.22
C VAL A 300 30.65 3.84 3.69
N LEU A 301 31.81 3.39 4.15
CA LEU A 301 32.30 3.58 5.52
C LEU A 301 33.69 4.22 5.43
N ALA A 302 33.83 5.44 5.94
CA ALA A 302 35.00 6.28 5.67
C ALA A 302 35.23 6.41 4.15
N ASP A 303 36.23 5.71 3.62
CA ASP A 303 36.64 5.78 2.21
C ASP A 303 36.50 4.43 1.49
N ARG A 304 35.83 3.45 2.12
CA ARG A 304 35.66 2.11 1.57
C ARG A 304 34.21 1.85 1.20
N THR A 305 34.01 1.48 -0.05
CA THR A 305 32.75 0.93 -0.54
C THR A 305 32.76 -0.58 -0.37
N VAL A 306 31.70 -1.12 0.22
CA VAL A 306 31.50 -2.55 0.38
C VAL A 306 30.16 -2.95 -0.24
N GLU A 307 30.20 -3.92 -1.13
CA GLU A 307 29.01 -4.50 -1.77
C GLU A 307 28.33 -5.51 -0.85
N GLY A 308 27.02 -5.62 -0.96
CA GLY A 308 26.19 -6.51 -0.17
C GLY A 308 24.73 -6.47 -0.62
N HIS A 309 23.85 -6.77 0.31
CA HIS A 309 22.40 -6.74 0.10
C HIS A 309 21.76 -5.81 1.14
N VAL A 310 20.62 -5.22 0.78
CA VAL A 310 19.81 -4.43 1.70
C VAL A 310 18.45 -5.07 1.84
N LEU A 311 18.08 -5.39 3.08
CA LEU A 311 16.71 -5.73 3.44
C LEU A 311 15.97 -4.45 3.82
N ASP A 312 14.89 -4.12 3.13
CA ASP A 312 13.93 -3.08 3.51
C ASP A 312 12.62 -3.73 3.95
N MET A 313 12.32 -3.63 5.24
CA MET A 313 11.09 -4.14 5.85
C MET A 313 10.24 -2.99 6.35
N THR A 314 9.01 -2.89 5.87
CA THR A 314 8.01 -1.96 6.41
C THR A 314 6.93 -2.73 7.14
N ARG A 315 6.46 -2.22 8.29
CA ARG A 315 5.34 -2.80 9.04
C ARG A 315 4.50 -1.73 9.73
N ALA A 316 3.21 -2.02 9.93
CA ALA A 316 2.31 -1.16 10.71
C ALA A 316 1.44 -2.00 11.66
N TRP A 317 1.21 -1.51 12.87
CA TRP A 317 0.40 -2.19 13.89
C TRP A 317 -0.30 -1.18 14.81
N ALA A 318 -1.35 -1.59 15.52
CA ALA A 318 -2.09 -0.72 16.45
C ALA A 318 -1.36 -0.66 17.80
N ALA A 319 -1.12 0.53 18.35
CA ALA A 319 -0.35 0.78 19.57
C ALA A 319 -0.85 0.04 20.83
N GLY A 320 -2.06 -0.52 20.80
CA GLY A 320 -2.62 -1.39 21.85
C GLY A 320 -2.24 -2.88 21.75
N ASP A 321 -1.67 -3.31 20.63
CA ASP A 321 -1.12 -4.65 20.47
C ASP A 321 0.32 -4.71 20.99
N ASN A 322 0.77 -5.85 21.50
CA ASN A 322 2.20 -6.00 21.81
C ASN A 322 3.02 -5.90 20.52
N PRO A 323 4.21 -5.26 20.54
CA PRO A 323 5.10 -5.29 19.38
C PRO A 323 5.36 -6.75 19.03
N PRO A 324 5.15 -7.16 17.76
CA PRO A 324 5.47 -8.51 17.37
C PRO A 324 6.98 -8.68 17.50
N GLY A 325 7.36 -9.64 18.35
CA GLY A 325 8.75 -10.04 18.57
C GLY A 325 9.44 -10.52 17.31
#